data_AF-A0A3D1AHF1-F1
#
_entry.id   AF-A0A3D1AHF1-F1
#
_cell.length_a   1.000
_cell.length_b   1.000
_cell.length_c   1.000
_cell.angle_alpha   90.00
_cell.angle_beta   90.00
_cell.angle_gamma   90.00
#
_symmetry.space_group_name_H-M   'P 1'
#
loop_
_entity.id
_entity.type
_entity.pdbx_description
1 polymer ?
#
loop_
_entity_poly.entity_id
_entity_poly.type
_entity_poly.pdbx_seq_one_letter_code
_entity_poly.pdbx_strand_id
1 'polypeptide(L)' 'MNPVVIDVESALENLSDLKVSDLGKTIRYIPLETPNEGLIGKNPVIKVLKNYIVVEHKNQPHLPGICLLFNKDDGRFIAQ' A
#
# COMPACT_ATOMS: atom_id res chain seq x y z
N MET A 1 -3.42 5.94 38.03
CA MET A 1 -3.92 6.15 36.66
C MET A 1 -5.16 5.29 36.50
N ASN A 2 -6.29 5.88 36.07
CA ASN A 2 -7.51 5.09 35.81
C ASN A 2 -7.38 4.41 34.43
N PRO A 3 -7.77 3.14 34.29
CA PRO A 3 -7.77 2.47 33.00
C PRO A 3 -8.83 3.10 32.08
N VAL A 4 -8.47 3.32 30.82
CA VAL A 4 -9.43 3.69 29.78
C VAL A 4 -10.27 2.45 29.48
N VAL A 5 -11.57 2.52 29.77
CA VAL A 5 -12.54 1.48 29.41
C VAL A 5 -13.16 1.87 28.08
N ILE A 6 -13.03 1.01 27.07
CA ILE A 6 -13.64 1.20 25.75
C ILE A 6 -14.91 0.33 25.71
N ASP A 7 -16.06 0.96 25.56
CA ASP A 7 -17.35 0.29 25.38
C ASP A 7 -17.51 -0.12 23.91
N VAL A 8 -17.21 -1.38 23.62
CA VAL A 8 -17.25 -1.95 22.26
C VAL A 8 -18.67 -2.23 21.81
N GLU A 9 -19.59 -2.55 22.73
CA GLU A 9 -20.97 -2.93 22.43
C GLU A 9 -21.74 -1.72 21.87
N SER A 10 -21.75 -0.61 22.61
CA SER A 10 -22.38 0.64 22.17
C SER A 10 -21.76 1.18 20.87
N ALA A 11 -20.45 1.02 20.67
CA ALA A 11 -19.77 1.48 19.46
C ALA A 11 -20.15 0.66 18.22
N LEU A 12 -20.39 -0.65 18.38
CA LEU A 12 -20.80 -1.53 17.30
C LEU A 12 -22.28 -1.31 16.90
N GLU A 13 -23.14 -0.93 17.84
CA GLU A 13 -24.52 -0.57 17.55
C GLU A 13 -24.64 0.76 16.80
N ASN A 14 -23.64 1.64 16.93
CA ASN A 14 -23.64 3.00 16.37
C ASN A 14 -22.52 3.21 15.34
N LEU A 15 -22.29 2.22 14.47
CA LEU A 15 -21.32 2.36 13.38
C LEU A 15 -21.68 3.54 12.47
N SER A 16 -20.75 4.45 12.29
CA SER A 16 -20.83 5.51 11.29
C SER A 16 -20.10 5.10 10.02
N ASP A 17 -20.61 5.52 8.86
CA ASP A 17 -19.89 5.37 7.60
C ASP A 17 -18.50 6.03 7.68
N LEU A 18 -17.45 5.27 7.35
CA LEU A 18 -16.11 5.82 7.16
C LEU A 18 -15.99 6.30 5.71
N LYS A 19 -15.92 7.61 5.52
CA LYS A 19 -15.72 8.20 4.20
C LYS A 19 -14.23 8.28 3.89
N VAL A 20 -13.88 8.16 2.62
CA VAL A 20 -12.49 8.39 2.17
C VAL A 20 -12.00 9.78 2.58
N SER A 21 -12.90 10.77 2.59
CA SER A 21 -12.63 12.14 3.06
C SER A 21 -12.19 12.21 4.52
N ASP A 22 -12.56 11.24 5.35
CA ASP A 22 -12.20 11.17 6.76
C ASP A 22 -10.75 10.71 6.93
N LEU A 23 -10.21 9.99 5.94
CA LEU A 23 -8.82 9.55 5.88
C LEU A 23 -7.92 10.53 5.10
N GLY A 24 -8.47 11.25 4.12
CA GLY A 24 -7.73 12.23 3.34
C GLY A 24 -8.58 12.95 2.30
N LYS A 25 -8.17 14.17 1.94
CA LYS A 25 -8.90 15.04 1.00
C LYS A 25 -8.48 14.87 -0.46
N THR A 26 -7.31 14.28 -0.69
CA THR A 26 -6.68 14.25 -2.01
C THR A 26 -6.31 12.83 -2.38
N ILE A 27 -6.77 12.40 -3.56
CA ILE A 27 -6.32 11.17 -4.21
C ILE A 27 -5.25 11.54 -5.22
N ARG A 28 -4.10 10.86 -5.17
CA ARG A 28 -3.00 11.04 -6.13
C ARG A 28 -2.77 9.74 -6.89
N TYR A 29 -2.77 9.83 -8.21
CA TYR A 29 -2.38 8.74 -9.10
C TYR A 29 -0.92 8.95 -9.52
N ILE A 30 -0.12 7.90 -9.44
CA ILE A 30 1.29 7.90 -9.84
C ILE A 30 1.47 6.76 -10.84
N PRO A 31 1.77 7.04 -12.11
CA PRO A 31 2.13 5.97 -13.04
C PRO A 31 3.50 5.40 -12.64
N LEU A 32 3.60 4.08 -12.51
CA LEU A 32 4.90 3.44 -12.32
C LEU A 32 5.57 3.28 -13.68
N GLU A 33 6.86 3.59 -13.74
CA GLU A 33 7.69 3.31 -14.92
C GLU A 33 7.64 1.81 -15.27
N THR A 34 7.69 1.49 -16.56
CA THR A 34 7.76 0.12 -17.08
C THR A 34 9.19 -0.20 -17.51
N PRO A 35 10.11 -0.55 -16.58
CA PRO A 35 11.49 -0.84 -16.91
C PRO A 35 11.57 -2.15 -17.71
N ASN A 36 12.57 -2.22 -18.59
CA ASN A 36 12.87 -3.46 -19.31
C ASN A 36 13.38 -4.57 -18.36
N GLU A 37 13.93 -4.20 -17.21
CA GLU A 37 14.48 -5.14 -16.24
C GLU A 37 13.44 -5.94 -15.45
N GLY A 38 12.16 -5.49 -15.38
CA GLY A 38 11.16 -6.19 -14.59
C GLY A 38 9.72 -5.69 -14.80
N LEU A 39 8.86 -6.57 -15.32
CA LEU A 39 7.41 -6.34 -15.34
C LEU A 39 6.79 -6.75 -14.00
N ILE A 40 5.75 -6.03 -13.57
CA ILE A 40 4.98 -6.41 -12.37
C ILE A 40 4.08 -7.59 -12.72
N GLY A 41 4.37 -8.75 -12.13
CA GLY A 41 3.56 -9.97 -12.29
C GLY A 41 2.23 -9.94 -11.52
N LYS A 42 1.50 -11.06 -11.59
CA LYS A 42 0.18 -11.21 -10.94
C LYS A 42 0.28 -11.18 -9.42
N ASN A 43 -0.79 -10.71 -8.78
CA ASN A 43 -0.95 -10.64 -7.32
C ASN A 43 0.21 -9.92 -6.61
N PRO A 44 0.55 -8.68 -7.01
CA PRO A 44 1.62 -7.95 -6.36
C PRO A 44 1.21 -7.55 -4.94
N VAL A 45 2.19 -7.56 -4.04
CA VAL A 45 2.11 -6.93 -2.72
C VAL A 45 2.72 -5.55 -2.85
N ILE A 46 1.95 -4.52 -2.50
CA ILE A 46 2.38 -3.12 -2.57
C ILE A 46 2.60 -2.58 -1.17
N LYS A 47 3.77 -2.01 -0.91
CA LYS A 47 4.10 -1.32 0.34
C LYS A 47 4.50 0.12 0.04
N VAL A 48 3.85 1.06 0.70
CA VAL A 48 4.18 2.49 0.59
C VAL A 48 5.07 2.89 1.76
N LEU A 49 6.32 3.24 1.47
CA LEU A 49 7.26 3.82 2.41
C LEU A 49 7.19 5.36 2.35
N LYS A 50 8.02 6.04 3.16
CA LYS A 50 8.03 7.51 3.22
C LYS A 50 8.18 8.13 1.83
N ASN A 51 9.23 7.73 1.10
CA ASN A 51 9.61 8.28 -0.20
C ASN A 51 9.53 7.26 -1.35
N TYR A 52 9.14 6.01 -1.05
CA TYR A 52 9.23 4.92 -2.02
C TYR A 52 7.96 4.08 -2.06
N ILE A 53 7.75 3.43 -3.19
CA ILE A 53 6.77 2.38 -3.38
C ILE A 53 7.55 1.09 -3.64
N VAL A 54 7.30 0.06 -2.84
CA VAL A 54 7.87 -1.27 -3.03
C VAL A 54 6.78 -2.16 -3.62
N VAL A 55 7.10 -2.81 -4.73
CA VAL A 55 6.22 -3.79 -5.37
C VAL A 55 6.90 -5.15 -5.35
N GLU A 56 6.33 -6.07 -4.58
CA GLU A 56 6.79 -7.45 -4.51
C GLU A 56 5.84 -8.34 -5.31
N HIS A 57 6.34 -9.24 -6.13
CA HIS A 57 5.49 -10.25 -6.75
C HIS A 57 6.23 -11.58 -6.90
N LYS A 58 5.48 -12.68 -7.00
CA LYS A 58 6.03 -14.01 -7.27
C LYS A 58 5.50 -14.49 -8.62
N ASN A 59 6.41 -14.86 -9.51
CA ASN A 59 6.03 -15.47 -10.78
C ASN A 59 5.61 -16.94 -10.60
N GLN A 60 6.16 -17.62 -9.60
CA GLN A 60 5.85 -19.00 -9.25
C GLN A 60 5.93 -19.18 -7.72
N PRO A 61 5.12 -20.06 -7.10
CA PRO A 61 5.13 -20.28 -5.65
C PRO A 61 6.48 -20.69 -5.06
N HIS A 62 7.29 -21.41 -5.86
CA HIS A 62 8.55 -22.03 -5.44
C HIS A 62 9.81 -21.24 -5.85
N LEU A 63 9.64 -20.13 -6.57
CA LEU A 63 10.76 -19.27 -6.97
C LEU A 63 10.91 -18.09 -6.00
N PRO A 64 12.12 -17.51 -5.89
CA PRO A 64 12.29 -16.25 -5.19
C PRO A 64 11.38 -15.17 -5.80
N GLY A 65 10.84 -14.32 -4.94
CA GLY A 65 10.05 -13.17 -5.37
C GLY A 65 10.93 -12.12 -6.03
N ILE A 66 10.31 -11.30 -6.88
CA ILE A 66 10.89 -10.08 -7.42
C ILE A 66 10.44 -8.93 -6.53
N CYS A 67 11.36 -8.04 -6.17
CA CYS A 67 11.10 -6.82 -5.43
C CYS A 67 11.47 -5.65 -6.34
N LEU A 68 10.58 -4.69 -6.56
CA LEU A 68 10.85 -3.52 -7.37
C LEU A 68 10.67 -2.28 -6.51
N LEU A 69 11.63 -1.37 -6.57
CA LEU A 69 11.62 -0.11 -5.84
C LEU A 69 11.34 1.05 -6.81
N PHE A 70 10.34 1.86 -6.48
CA PHE A 70 9.96 3.05 -7.24
C PHE A 70 10.00 4.29 -6.36
N ASN A 71 10.32 5.43 -6.96
CA ASN A 71 10.17 6.72 -6.32
C ASN A 71 8.67 7.05 -6.18
N LYS A 72 8.24 7.47 -4.98
CA LYS A 72 6.83 7.75 -4.67
C LYS A 72 6.34 9.08 -5.24
N ASP A 73 7.21 9.99 -5.62
CA ASP A 73 6.83 11.31 -6.10
C ASP A 73 6.52 11.28 -7.60
N ASP A 74 7.36 10.62 -8.39
CA ASP A 74 7.27 10.58 -9.85
C ASP A 74 7.04 9.19 -10.46
N GLY A 75 7.10 8.11 -9.67
CA GLY A 75 6.87 6.74 -10.13
C GLY A 75 8.04 6.13 -10.89
N ARG A 76 9.19 6.81 -10.95
CA ARG A 76 10.39 6.32 -11.63
C ARG A 76 10.92 5.05 -10.97
N PHE A 77 11.34 4.08 -11.78
CA PHE A 77 12.02 2.89 -11.30
C PHE A 77 13.38 3.25 -10.70
N ILE A 78 13.76 2.56 -9.62
CA ILE A 78 15.02 2.78 -8.91
C ILE A 78 15.90 1.54 -8.97
N ALA A 79 15.35 0.38 -8.56
CA ALA A 79 16.13 -0.86 -8.43
C ALA A 79 15.22 -2.10 -8.30
N GLN A 80 15.81 -3.27 -8.55
CA GLN A 80 15.25 -4.60 -8.29
C GLN A 80 16.12 -5.38 -7.30
#